data_AF-U2AQU1-F1
#
_entry.id   AF-U2AQU1-F1
#
_cell.length_a   1.000
_cell.length_b   1.000
_cell.length_c   1.000
_cell.angle_alpha   90.00
_cell.angle_beta   90.00
_cell.angle_gamma   90.00
#
_symmetry.space_group_name_H-M   'P 1'
#
loop_
_entity.id
_entity.type
_entity.pdbx_description
1 polymer ?
#
loop_
_entity_poly.entity_id
_entity_poly.type
_entity_poly.pdbx_seq_one_letter_code
_entity_poly.pdbx_strand_id
1 'polypeptide(L)'
;TYRRAYPFAKILYPGKEDFTPQKRLRIFGDIKNNDWDCVILTHDQFKMIPQSPEVQQSILQEELQDVEESLWQLEKQGSEVSRAMIKGMYKRKENLEVKLKTLEHDINERTDDTVDFKMMGIDHLLVDESHKFKNLM
;
A
#
# COMPACT_ATOMS: atom_id res chain seq x y z
N THR A 1 20.19 -19.58 -10.87
CA THR A 1 19.56 -18.26 -11.12
C THR A 1 18.37 -18.45 -12.03
N TYR A 2 17.29 -17.68 -11.84
CA TYR A 2 16.04 -17.77 -12.62
C TYR A 2 16.29 -17.88 -14.15
N ARG A 3 17.22 -17.07 -14.68
CA ARG A 3 17.64 -17.08 -16.09
C ARG A 3 18.22 -18.42 -16.60
N ARG A 4 18.75 -19.29 -15.71
CA ARG A 4 19.19 -20.63 -16.10
C ARG A 4 18.01 -21.59 -16.29
N ALA A 5 16.96 -21.43 -15.49
CA ALA A 5 15.74 -22.24 -15.60
C ALA A 5 14.83 -21.74 -16.72
N TYR A 6 14.80 -20.42 -16.95
CA TYR A 6 13.99 -19.77 -17.99
C TYR A 6 14.86 -18.87 -18.87
N PRO A 7 15.59 -19.45 -19.85
CA PRO A 7 16.56 -18.70 -20.67
C PRO A 7 15.92 -17.64 -21.58
N PHE A 8 14.67 -17.87 -21.98
CA PHE A 8 13.91 -17.02 -22.91
C PHE A 8 12.95 -16.05 -22.21
N ALA A 9 12.85 -16.10 -20.88
CA ALA A 9 11.98 -15.21 -20.13
C ALA A 9 12.46 -13.76 -20.22
N LYS A 10 11.54 -12.84 -20.46
CA LYS A 10 11.70 -11.40 -20.32
C LYS A 10 11.68 -11.06 -18.83
N ILE A 11 12.84 -10.71 -18.29
CA ILE A 11 13.00 -10.41 -16.86
C ILE A 11 13.38 -8.95 -16.70
N LEU A 12 12.63 -8.22 -15.88
CA LEU A 12 12.99 -6.89 -15.43
C LEU A 12 13.65 -6.98 -14.05
N TYR A 13 14.90 -6.55 -13.95
CA TYR A 13 15.66 -6.50 -12.68
C TYR A 13 16.42 -5.17 -12.58
N PRO A 14 15.78 -4.12 -12.07
CA PRO A 14 16.36 -2.79 -11.97
C PRO A 14 17.36 -2.68 -10.81
N GLY A 15 18.47 -1.98 -11.05
CA GLY A 15 19.47 -1.70 -10.03
C GLY A 15 18.97 -0.67 -9.00
N LYS A 16 19.74 -0.49 -7.92
CA LYS A 16 19.41 0.51 -6.88
C LYS A 16 19.35 1.94 -7.43
N GLU A 17 20.27 2.28 -8.34
CA GLU A 17 20.39 3.60 -8.99
C GLU A 17 19.26 3.91 -9.99
N ASP A 18 18.42 2.92 -10.29
CA ASP A 18 17.30 3.05 -11.22
C ASP A 18 16.02 3.50 -10.52
N PHE A 19 15.96 3.41 -9.18
CA PHE A 19 14.79 3.79 -8.37
C PHE A 19 14.87 5.20 -7.77
N THR A 20 15.65 6.10 -8.38
CA THR A 20 15.57 7.52 -8.01
C THR A 20 14.20 8.11 -8.37
N PRO A 21 13.73 9.19 -7.71
CA PRO A 21 12.40 9.74 -7.96
C PRO A 21 12.09 10.06 -9.42
N GLN A 22 13.09 10.50 -10.17
CA GLN A 22 12.97 10.85 -11.58
C GLN A 22 12.87 9.62 -12.49
N LYS A 23 13.49 8.50 -12.10
CA LYS A 23 13.61 7.29 -12.94
C LYS A 23 12.54 6.25 -12.64
N ARG A 24 12.06 6.14 -11.39
CA ARG A 24 11.09 5.10 -10.99
C ARG A 24 9.77 5.18 -11.76
N LEU A 25 9.33 6.39 -12.14
CA LEU A 25 8.10 6.57 -12.93
C LEU A 25 8.20 5.87 -14.29
N ARG A 26 9.37 5.96 -14.93
CA ARG A 26 9.64 5.22 -16.16
C ARG A 26 9.60 3.72 -15.94
N ILE A 27 10.19 3.22 -14.85
CA ILE A 27 10.17 1.78 -14.53
C ILE A 27 8.74 1.29 -14.30
N PHE A 28 7.91 2.06 -13.59
CA PHE A 28 6.52 1.69 -13.37
C PHE A 28 5.74 1.64 -14.68
N GLY A 29 5.99 2.61 -15.58
CA GLY A 29 5.48 2.58 -16.95
C GLY A 29 5.97 1.37 -17.73
N ASP A 30 7.25 1.02 -17.61
CA ASP A 30 7.85 -0.14 -18.28
C ASP A 30 7.24 -1.47 -17.77
N ILE A 31 6.91 -1.57 -16.48
CA ILE A 31 6.18 -2.72 -15.92
C ILE A 31 4.76 -2.78 -16.49
N LYS A 32 4.01 -1.67 -16.45
CA LYS A 32 2.62 -1.60 -16.91
C LYS A 32 2.46 -1.89 -18.41
N ASN A 33 3.37 -1.35 -19.24
CA ASN A 33 3.18 -1.30 -20.68
C ASN A 33 3.84 -2.46 -21.44
N ASN A 34 4.60 -3.34 -20.77
CA ASN A 34 5.28 -4.46 -21.41
C ASN A 34 4.87 -5.79 -20.79
N ASP A 35 4.90 -6.82 -21.62
CA ASP A 35 4.63 -8.20 -21.22
C ASP A 35 5.93 -8.83 -20.65
N TRP A 36 6.10 -8.72 -19.34
CA TRP A 36 7.22 -9.28 -18.59
C TRP A 36 6.85 -10.62 -17.97
N ASP A 37 7.69 -11.63 -18.15
CA ASP A 37 7.52 -12.93 -17.48
C ASP A 37 7.84 -12.85 -15.98
N CYS A 38 8.72 -11.93 -15.58
CA CYS A 38 9.09 -11.75 -14.18
C CYS A 38 9.68 -10.35 -13.93
N VAL A 39 9.22 -9.70 -12.85
CA VAL A 39 9.81 -8.47 -12.33
C VAL A 39 10.43 -8.78 -10.96
N ILE A 40 11.73 -8.60 -10.83
CA ILE A 40 12.47 -8.86 -9.60
C ILE A 40 12.85 -7.52 -8.99
N LEU A 41 12.32 -7.23 -7.80
CA LEU A 41 12.59 -6.01 -7.05
C LEU A 41 13.19 -6.35 -5.69
N THR A 42 14.05 -5.48 -5.20
CA THR A 42 14.38 -5.48 -3.77
C THR A 42 13.16 -5.05 -2.96
N HIS A 43 13.11 -5.44 -1.68
CA HIS A 43 12.01 -5.09 -0.80
C HIS A 43 11.78 -3.56 -0.69
N ASP A 44 12.85 -2.76 -0.70
CA ASP A 44 12.75 -1.31 -0.63
C ASP A 44 12.19 -0.70 -1.93
N GLN A 45 12.56 -1.25 -3.09
CA GLN A 45 12.00 -0.84 -4.38
C GLN A 45 10.50 -1.18 -4.46
N PHE A 46 10.10 -2.37 -3.97
CA PHE A 46 8.70 -2.78 -3.94
C PHE A 46 7.84 -1.82 -3.09
N LYS A 47 8.34 -1.40 -1.92
CA LYS A 47 7.67 -0.40 -1.05
C LYS A 47 7.44 0.95 -1.72
N MET A 48 8.20 1.28 -2.77
CA MET A 48 8.02 2.54 -3.50
C MET A 48 6.90 2.49 -4.53
N ILE A 49 6.35 1.30 -4.83
CA ILE A 49 5.20 1.17 -5.73
C ILE A 49 3.95 1.68 -5.00
N PRO A 50 3.24 2.69 -5.54
CA PRO A 50 2.00 3.17 -4.94
C PRO A 50 0.93 2.09 -4.92
N GLN A 51 0.14 2.04 -3.86
CA GLN A 51 -1.12 1.31 -3.86
C GLN A 51 -2.18 2.12 -4.60
N SER A 52 -3.16 1.43 -5.18
CA SER A 52 -4.30 2.11 -5.81
C SER A 52 -5.10 2.88 -4.76
N PRO A 53 -5.52 4.13 -5.03
CA PRO A 53 -6.27 4.93 -4.06
C PRO A 53 -7.53 4.24 -3.53
N GLU A 54 -8.21 3.45 -4.36
CA GLU A 54 -9.42 2.74 -3.95
C GLU A 54 -9.12 1.67 -2.89
N VAL A 55 -7.97 0.98 -3.02
CA VAL A 55 -7.49 0.02 -2.02
C VAL A 55 -7.13 0.76 -0.73
N GLN A 56 -6.41 1.87 -0.82
CA GLN A 56 -6.09 2.70 0.34
C GLN A 56 -7.35 3.20 1.05
N GLN A 57 -8.36 3.64 0.29
CA GLN A 57 -9.63 4.10 0.83
C GLN A 57 -10.35 2.97 1.57
N SER A 58 -10.41 1.77 0.99
CA SER A 58 -11.05 0.61 1.64
C SER A 58 -10.39 0.26 2.97
N ILE A 59 -9.04 0.24 3.02
CA ILE A 59 -8.28 -0.06 4.24
C ILE A 59 -8.54 1.01 5.32
N LEU A 60 -8.53 2.29 4.94
CA LEU A 60 -8.77 3.38 5.89
C LEU A 60 -10.22 3.42 6.38
N GLN A 61 -11.18 3.05 5.53
CA GLN A 61 -12.59 2.91 5.91
C GLN A 61 -12.80 1.77 6.90
N GLU A 62 -12.19 0.61 6.66
CA GLU A 62 -12.22 -0.53 7.58
C GLU A 62 -11.58 -0.16 8.93
N GLU A 63 -10.39 0.48 8.92
CA GLU A 63 -9.74 0.95 10.15
C GLU A 63 -10.60 1.97 10.91
N LEU A 64 -11.28 2.88 10.20
CA LEU A 64 -12.19 3.83 10.80
C LEU A 64 -13.38 3.13 11.47
N GLN A 65 -14.00 2.18 10.78
CA GLN A 65 -15.10 1.38 11.31
C GLN A 65 -14.68 0.65 12.59
N ASP A 66 -13.52 -0.01 12.59
CA ASP A 66 -13.00 -0.70 13.78
C ASP A 66 -12.81 0.23 14.98
N VAL A 67 -12.31 1.44 14.74
CA VAL A 67 -12.14 2.47 15.78
C VAL A 67 -13.48 2.96 16.31
N GLU A 68 -14.48 3.16 15.44
CA GLU A 68 -15.83 3.56 15.83
C GLU A 68 -16.55 2.49 16.65
N GLU A 69 -16.49 1.24 16.21
CA GLU A 69 -17.04 0.10 16.94
C GLU A 69 -16.39 -0.06 18.31
N SER A 70 -15.07 0.07 18.37
CA SER A 70 -14.33 0.04 19.64
C SER A 70 -14.73 1.18 20.58
N LEU A 71 -14.89 2.41 20.07
CA LEU A 71 -15.36 3.56 20.87
C LEU A 71 -16.76 3.30 21.44
N TRP A 72 -17.67 2.81 20.61
CA TRP A 72 -19.04 2.50 21.03
C TRP A 72 -19.08 1.46 22.16
N GLN A 73 -18.26 0.41 22.06
CA GLN A 73 -18.16 -0.62 23.09
C GLN A 73 -17.62 -0.05 24.41
N LEU A 74 -16.59 0.79 24.36
CA LEU A 74 -15.98 1.40 25.54
C LEU A 74 -16.94 2.36 26.25
N GLU A 75 -17.70 3.16 25.50
CA GLU A 75 -18.70 4.06 26.07
C GLU A 75 -19.84 3.31 26.75
N LYS A 76 -20.25 2.16 26.20
CA LYS A 76 -21.29 1.30 26.77
C LYS A 76 -20.85 0.57 28.05
N GLN A 77 -19.57 0.20 28.18
CA GLN A 77 -19.03 -0.49 29.36
C GLN A 77 -18.87 0.44 30.58
N GLY A 78 -18.77 1.75 30.37
CA GLY A 78 -19.10 2.79 31.35
C GLY A 78 -18.63 2.55 32.79
N SER A 79 -17.33 2.28 33.03
CA SER A 79 -16.73 2.37 34.39
C SER A 79 -15.22 2.11 34.46
N GLU A 80 -14.61 1.31 33.57
CA GLU A 80 -13.20 0.89 33.70
C GLU A 80 -12.21 1.56 32.71
N VAL A 81 -12.69 2.38 31.77
CA VAL A 81 -11.85 2.95 30.71
C VAL A 81 -11.36 4.34 31.07
N SER A 82 -10.04 4.56 30.98
CA SER A 82 -9.44 5.87 31.20
C SER A 82 -9.95 6.91 30.19
N ARG A 83 -10.36 8.08 30.68
CA ARG A 83 -10.74 9.24 29.83
C ARG A 83 -9.66 9.62 28.81
N ALA A 84 -8.38 9.39 29.14
CA ALA A 84 -7.26 9.65 28.23
C ALA A 84 -7.24 8.68 27.04
N MET A 85 -7.62 7.42 27.25
CA MET A 85 -7.70 6.41 26.19
C MET A 85 -8.83 6.74 25.21
N ILE A 86 -10.02 7.07 25.73
CA ILE A 86 -11.17 7.50 24.92
C ILE A 86 -10.79 8.72 24.08
N LYS A 87 -10.16 9.73 24.68
CA LYS A 87 -9.67 10.91 23.97
C LYS A 87 -8.66 10.56 22.86
N GLY A 88 -7.76 9.60 23.11
CA GLY A 88 -6.81 9.11 22.13
C GLY A 88 -7.49 8.46 20.92
N MET A 89 -8.53 7.67 21.16
CA MET A 89 -9.32 7.04 20.11
C MET A 89 -10.12 8.05 19.28
N TYR A 90 -10.75 9.04 19.91
CA TYR A 90 -11.39 10.14 19.18
C TYR A 90 -10.42 10.89 18.27
N LYS A 91 -9.19 11.14 18.76
CA LYS A 91 -8.15 11.75 17.92
C LYS A 91 -7.72 10.84 16.76
N ARG A 92 -7.64 9.52 16.98
CA ARG A 92 -7.35 8.56 15.90
C ARG A 92 -8.46 8.57 14.85
N LYS A 93 -9.72 8.55 15.27
CA LYS A 93 -10.89 8.69 14.39
C LYS A 93 -10.79 9.95 13.54
N GLU A 94 -10.60 11.12 14.15
CA GLU A 94 -10.46 12.40 13.44
C GLU A 94 -9.32 12.36 12.41
N ASN A 95 -8.16 11.80 12.78
CA ASN A 95 -7.04 11.66 11.84
C ASN A 95 -7.38 10.75 10.64
N LEU A 96 -8.13 9.66 10.86
CA LEU A 96 -8.55 8.76 9.80
C LEU A 96 -9.58 9.44 8.88
N GLU A 97 -10.54 10.17 9.43
CA GLU A 97 -11.51 10.95 8.65
C GLU A 97 -10.81 12.03 7.80
N VAL A 98 -9.80 12.71 8.34
CA VAL A 98 -9.01 13.69 7.59
C VAL A 98 -8.27 13.00 6.44
N LYS A 99 -7.59 11.87 6.71
CA LYS A 99 -6.89 11.11 5.66
C LYS A 99 -7.84 10.64 4.55
N LEU A 100 -9.02 10.15 4.91
CA LEU A 100 -10.04 9.72 3.94
C LEU A 100 -10.50 10.89 3.07
N LYS A 101 -10.80 12.05 3.68
CA LYS A 101 -11.18 13.26 2.92
C LYS A 101 -10.08 13.74 1.99
N THR A 102 -8.82 13.72 2.45
CA THR A 102 -7.66 14.04 1.61
C THR A 102 -7.55 13.06 0.44
N LEU A 103 -7.67 11.76 0.71
CA LEU A 103 -7.61 10.74 -0.34
C LEU A 103 -8.76 10.87 -1.35
N GLU A 104 -9.99 11.14 -0.89
CA GLU A 104 -11.13 11.39 -1.76
C GLU A 104 -10.91 12.64 -2.64
N HIS A 105 -10.34 13.69 -2.08
CA HIS A 105 -9.96 14.87 -2.86
C HIS A 105 -8.89 14.52 -3.89
N ASP A 106 -7.84 13.81 -3.50
CA ASP A 106 -6.75 13.38 -4.38
C ASP A 106 -7.27 12.47 -5.51
N ILE A 107 -8.25 11.61 -5.25
CA ILE A 107 -8.92 10.77 -6.26
C ILE A 107 -9.71 11.63 -7.25
N ASN A 108 -10.49 12.60 -6.76
CA ASN A 108 -11.34 13.45 -7.59
C ASN A 108 -10.53 14.44 -8.44
N GLU A 109 -9.45 14.98 -7.91
CA GLU A 109 -8.53 15.88 -8.60
C GLU A 109 -7.48 15.14 -9.46
N ARG A 110 -7.48 13.80 -9.43
CA ARG A 110 -6.50 12.98 -10.13
C ARG A 110 -6.63 13.18 -11.64
N THR A 111 -5.73 14.02 -12.15
CA THR A 111 -5.51 14.23 -13.59
C THR A 111 -4.32 13.42 -14.11
N ASP A 112 -3.44 12.95 -13.21
CA ASP A 112 -2.18 12.29 -13.53
C ASP A 112 -2.27 10.75 -13.58
N ASP A 113 -1.70 10.18 -14.64
CA ASP A 113 -1.51 8.75 -14.95
C ASP A 113 -0.44 8.07 -14.06
N THR A 114 -0.44 8.37 -12.75
CA THR A 114 0.51 7.72 -11.83
C THR A 114 0.21 6.22 -11.78
N VAL A 115 1.17 5.41 -12.23
CA VAL A 115 1.04 3.94 -12.23
C VAL A 115 1.08 3.41 -10.80
N ASP A 116 0.02 2.72 -10.40
CA ASP A 116 -0.07 2.00 -9.13
C ASP A 116 0.06 0.49 -9.32
N PHE A 117 0.16 -0.25 -8.22
CA PHE A 117 0.37 -1.70 -8.22
C PHE A 117 -0.72 -2.47 -9.00
N LYS A 118 -1.99 -2.06 -8.92
CA LYS A 118 -3.09 -2.72 -9.63
C LYS A 118 -2.98 -2.51 -11.14
N MET A 119 -2.59 -1.30 -11.56
CA MET A 119 -2.36 -0.99 -12.97
C MET A 119 -1.23 -1.79 -13.61
N MET A 120 -0.29 -2.32 -12.82
CA MET A 120 0.82 -3.14 -13.32
C MET A 120 0.39 -4.53 -13.80
N GLY A 121 -0.83 -5.00 -13.47
CA GLY A 121 -1.33 -6.29 -13.95
C GLY A 121 -0.56 -7.51 -13.41
N ILE A 122 -0.04 -7.42 -12.18
CA ILE A 122 0.72 -8.51 -11.55
C ILE A 122 -0.25 -9.53 -10.97
N ASP A 123 -0.22 -10.75 -11.50
CA ASP A 123 -1.11 -11.85 -11.05
C ASP A 123 -0.50 -12.67 -9.90
N HIS A 124 0.83 -12.69 -9.78
CA HIS A 124 1.55 -13.51 -8.80
C HIS A 124 2.68 -12.73 -8.11
N LEU A 125 2.68 -12.76 -6.77
CA LEU A 125 3.71 -12.14 -5.93
C LEU A 125 4.46 -13.22 -5.14
N LEU A 126 5.79 -13.23 -5.24
CA LEU A 126 6.68 -14.09 -4.45
C LEU A 126 7.51 -13.23 -3.49
N VAL A 127 7.56 -13.62 -2.22
CA VAL A 127 8.25 -12.86 -1.17
C VAL A 127 9.24 -13.76 -0.42
N ASP A 128 10.54 -13.55 -0.66
CA ASP A 128 11.62 -14.25 0.06
C ASP A 128 11.87 -13.62 1.46
N GLU A 129 11.68 -12.30 1.57
CA GLU A 129 11.84 -11.51 2.79
C GLU A 129 10.66 -11.62 3.77
N SER A 130 10.00 -12.79 3.82
CA SER A 130 8.77 -13.04 4.59
C SER A 130 8.95 -12.82 6.10
N HIS A 131 10.18 -12.98 6.61
CA HIS A 131 10.53 -12.73 8.01
C HIS A 131 10.23 -11.29 8.47
N LYS A 132 10.18 -10.31 7.56
CA LYS A 132 9.77 -8.93 7.85
C LYS A 132 8.28 -8.80 8.18
N PHE A 133 7.48 -9.82 7.85
CA PHE A 133 6.03 -9.84 8.00
C PHE A 133 5.54 -10.77 9.11
N LYS A 134 6.45 -11.41 9.85
CA LYS A 134 6.11 -12.41 10.88
C LYS A 134 5.18 -11.88 12.00
N ASN A 135 5.10 -10.56 12.15
CA ASN A 135 4.28 -9.88 13.16
C ASN A 135 3.22 -8.95 12.51
N LEU A 136 2.91 -9.10 11.22
CA LEU A 136 1.68 -8.48 10.70
C LEU A 136 0.51 -9.20 11.37
N MET A 137 -0.16 -8.50 12.29
CA MET A 137 -1.50 -8.83 12.76
C MET A 137 -2.51 -8.14 11.86
#